data_AF-A0A963N8N4-F1
#
_entry.id   AF-A0A963N8N4-F1
#
_cell.length_a   1.000
_cell.length_b   1.000
_cell.length_c   1.000
_cell.angle_alpha   90.00
_cell.angle_beta   90.00
_cell.angle_gamma   90.00
#
_symmetry.space_group_name_H-M   'P 1'
#
loop_
_entity.id
_entity.type
_entity.pdbx_description
1 polymer ?
#
loop_
_entity_poly.entity_id
_entity_poly.type
_entity_poly.pdbx_seq_one_letter_code
_entity_poly.pdbx_strand_id
1 'polypeptide(L)'
;NGTINIASGSVLAPQGNQTIAGTGSIVFADGSASNRLNVEAGNLVIDSGATVRGQTGHIGQQAFAGGAATLTNNGTINADGGGTITVNVTSALTNNGTMRAQNGTLLIQDAVAGTGTLQVDSTGVTNLANTPNTQGKLVMGAAGSTLNIGTQNLTINSDYTNVAAGSGNSFDRRAGVSGAGLIVAGANAAQAITGAGVSHGATANATLTINNVRVGATTFNYQIANTGSTGPALRGAIQTSVNGANLSDARLSGVGVSAGNYNTGGPGSNTGDLGVTFTAATAGALAALSGQVLNLRSNFENIADQKLNIVVGSGAAAYNPAVGSASPSPLQLANQRVGGSGSAALTVSNTAAAGSFSEDLIANFGNNSGAASNNGGSVAGLLAGSSNASAMRVGVDTSSAGAKSGSVTIDYQTAGAVNGVSNGLGAASAGSQNITVSGDVYRLAQGAATPTPVSFGNRHVGDSASQLLAVQNTAAADGFSEKLNASISSNGAQVTASGSFNLLAAQATDSSSLQVGIDTSSAG
;
A
#
# COMPACT_ATOMS: atom_id res chain seq x y z
N ASN A 1 -45.70 23.84 18.74
CA ASN A 1 -45.40 23.74 17.28
C ASN A 1 -46.04 24.86 16.47
N GLY A 2 -46.25 26.06 17.05
CA GLY A 2 -46.84 27.21 16.34
C GLY A 2 -45.78 28.26 15.99
N THR A 3 -46.20 29.34 15.33
CA THR A 3 -45.34 30.48 15.00
C THR A 3 -45.78 31.72 15.76
N ILE A 4 -44.83 32.42 16.39
CA ILE A 4 -45.02 33.74 16.97
C ILE A 4 -44.33 34.75 16.05
N ASN A 5 -45.08 35.69 15.49
CA ASN A 5 -44.53 36.80 14.71
C ASN A 5 -44.37 38.04 15.59
N ILE A 6 -43.15 38.53 15.70
CA ILE A 6 -42.81 39.79 16.36
C ILE A 6 -42.59 40.82 15.24
N ALA A 7 -43.49 41.79 15.14
CA ALA A 7 -43.50 42.81 14.08
C ALA A 7 -43.86 44.18 14.67
N SER A 8 -43.62 45.24 13.91
CA SER A 8 -44.05 46.61 14.21
C SER A 8 -43.62 47.09 15.60
N GLY A 9 -42.43 46.66 16.06
CA GLY A 9 -41.89 47.02 17.37
C GLY A 9 -42.53 46.26 18.55
N SER A 10 -43.18 45.12 18.28
CA SER A 10 -43.77 44.29 19.33
C SER A 10 -42.71 43.63 20.21
N VAL A 11 -43.13 43.24 21.42
CA VAL A 11 -42.27 42.59 22.41
C VAL A 11 -42.91 41.28 22.88
N LEU A 12 -42.14 40.19 22.83
CA LEU A 12 -42.43 38.96 23.56
C LEU A 12 -41.46 38.87 24.74
N ALA A 13 -41.97 38.87 25.97
CA ALA A 13 -41.13 38.90 27.18
C ALA A 13 -41.45 37.76 28.15
N PRO A 14 -40.90 36.56 27.94
CA PRO A 14 -40.93 35.49 28.93
C PRO A 14 -40.19 35.94 30.21
N GLN A 15 -40.79 35.70 31.38
CA GLN A 15 -40.27 36.13 32.69
C GLN A 15 -39.87 34.93 33.55
N GLY A 16 -38.78 35.06 34.32
CA GLY A 16 -38.24 33.98 35.13
C GLY A 16 -37.54 32.91 34.29
N ASN A 17 -37.41 31.71 34.86
CA ASN A 17 -36.87 30.57 34.12
C ASN A 17 -37.94 30.02 33.17
N GLN A 18 -37.69 30.14 31.88
CA GLN A 18 -38.63 29.76 30.82
C GLN A 18 -37.95 28.84 29.82
N THR A 19 -38.72 27.92 29.23
CA THR A 19 -38.26 27.06 28.15
C THR A 19 -39.25 27.13 27.01
N ILE A 20 -38.76 27.56 25.84
CA ILE A 20 -39.49 27.48 24.58
C ILE A 20 -39.17 26.13 23.96
N ALA A 21 -40.09 25.19 24.12
CA ALA A 21 -39.94 23.80 23.68
C ALA A 21 -40.77 23.48 22.41
N GLY A 22 -40.60 22.25 21.91
CA GLY A 22 -41.26 21.76 20.69
C GLY A 22 -40.59 22.27 19.41
N THR A 23 -41.31 22.19 18.28
CA THR A 23 -40.76 22.51 16.94
C THR A 23 -41.22 23.85 16.38
N GLY A 24 -41.73 24.74 17.24
CA GLY A 24 -42.28 26.04 16.84
C GLY A 24 -41.21 27.08 16.49
N SER A 25 -41.65 28.19 15.90
CA SER A 25 -40.77 29.31 15.55
C SER A 25 -41.18 30.63 16.20
N ILE A 26 -40.18 31.44 16.55
CA ILE A 26 -40.33 32.88 16.81
C ILE A 26 -39.70 33.60 15.62
N VAL A 27 -40.45 34.50 15.00
CA VAL A 27 -40.05 35.17 13.76
C VAL A 27 -40.07 36.67 13.97
N PHE A 28 -38.92 37.33 13.79
CA PHE A 28 -38.83 38.76 13.57
C PHE A 28 -39.33 39.05 12.15
N ALA A 29 -40.59 39.44 12.03
CA ALA A 29 -41.32 39.38 10.76
C ALA A 29 -41.14 40.60 9.85
N ASP A 30 -40.50 41.67 10.35
CA ASP A 30 -40.21 42.88 9.59
C ASP A 30 -38.86 43.51 9.97
N GLY A 31 -38.59 44.69 9.41
CA GLY A 31 -37.32 45.40 9.54
C GLY A 31 -37.22 46.28 10.77
N SER A 32 -38.20 46.24 11.68
CA SER A 32 -38.22 47.10 12.85
C SER A 32 -37.13 46.73 13.85
N ALA A 33 -36.20 47.65 14.11
CA ALA A 33 -35.20 47.51 15.17
C ALA A 33 -35.81 47.44 16.58
N SER A 34 -37.09 47.80 16.73
CA SER A 34 -37.81 47.72 18.00
C SER A 34 -38.48 46.37 18.25
N ASN A 35 -38.41 45.40 17.32
CA ASN A 35 -38.89 44.04 17.59
C ASN A 35 -38.02 43.37 18.66
N ARG A 36 -38.63 42.79 19.70
CA ARG A 36 -37.86 42.18 20.80
C ARG A 36 -38.41 40.84 21.26
N LEU A 37 -37.53 39.85 21.32
CA LEU A 37 -37.65 38.69 22.18
C LEU A 37 -36.87 38.99 23.45
N ASN A 38 -37.56 39.50 24.47
CA ASN A 38 -36.92 39.86 25.71
C ASN A 38 -36.41 38.61 26.44
N VAL A 39 -35.25 38.76 27.08
CA VAL A 39 -34.75 37.82 28.10
C VAL A 39 -34.73 38.61 29.40
N GLU A 40 -35.75 38.39 30.23
CA GLU A 40 -35.90 39.04 31.54
C GLU A 40 -35.05 38.32 32.60
N ALA A 41 -35.10 38.76 33.86
CA ALA A 41 -34.40 38.07 34.95
C ALA A 41 -34.78 36.57 35.02
N GLY A 42 -33.77 35.69 35.02
CA GLY A 42 -33.91 34.24 34.89
C GLY A 42 -33.18 33.69 33.66
N ASN A 43 -33.45 32.42 33.33
CA ASN A 43 -32.91 31.75 32.16
C ASN A 43 -33.98 31.50 31.10
N LEU A 44 -33.79 32.04 29.89
CA LEU A 44 -34.57 31.61 28.73
C LEU A 44 -33.84 30.49 28.00
N VAL A 45 -34.49 29.33 27.90
CA VAL A 45 -34.00 28.19 27.11
C VAL A 45 -34.77 28.13 25.79
N ILE A 46 -34.06 28.20 24.66
CA ILE A 46 -34.58 27.80 23.35
C ILE A 46 -34.22 26.32 23.17
N ASP A 47 -35.19 25.43 23.27
CA ASP A 47 -34.93 23.99 23.22
C ASP A 47 -34.57 23.52 21.80
N SER A 48 -34.01 22.32 21.70
CA SER A 48 -33.39 21.76 20.47
C SER A 48 -34.28 21.77 19.22
N GLY A 49 -35.60 21.66 19.37
CA GLY A 49 -36.54 21.72 18.25
C GLY A 49 -36.96 23.13 17.84
N ALA A 50 -36.76 24.14 18.69
CA ALA A 50 -37.28 25.48 18.50
C ALA A 50 -36.35 26.36 17.66
N THR A 51 -36.93 27.30 16.92
CA THR A 51 -36.17 28.25 16.10
C THR A 51 -36.57 29.70 16.36
N VAL A 52 -35.60 30.56 16.61
CA VAL A 52 -35.75 32.02 16.53
C VAL A 52 -35.12 32.49 15.22
N ARG A 53 -35.85 33.22 14.39
CA ARG A 53 -35.37 33.62 13.05
C ARG A 53 -35.98 34.92 12.57
N GLY A 54 -35.61 35.37 11.37
CA GLY A 54 -36.28 36.47 10.69
C GLY A 54 -35.34 37.62 10.29
N GLN A 55 -35.94 38.79 10.10
CA GLN A 55 -35.28 39.98 9.53
C GLN A 55 -34.55 40.79 10.60
N THR A 56 -35.24 41.66 11.34
CA THR A 56 -34.60 42.55 12.33
C THR A 56 -35.24 42.42 13.70
N GLY A 57 -34.42 42.23 14.74
CA GLY A 57 -34.90 42.20 16.12
C GLY A 57 -33.81 42.00 17.16
N HIS A 58 -34.17 42.18 18.43
CA HIS A 58 -33.29 42.00 19.58
C HIS A 58 -33.71 40.78 20.38
N ILE A 59 -32.75 39.95 20.78
CA ILE A 59 -32.89 38.90 21.78
C ILE A 59 -32.17 39.39 23.04
N GLY A 60 -32.91 39.56 24.13
CA GLY A 60 -32.44 40.21 25.35
C GLY A 60 -33.07 41.58 25.54
N GLN A 61 -32.36 42.57 26.10
CA GLN A 61 -32.93 43.90 26.43
C GLN A 61 -34.15 43.84 27.38
N GLN A 62 -33.91 43.62 28.67
CA GLN A 62 -34.93 43.59 29.72
C GLN A 62 -35.86 44.81 29.65
N ALA A 63 -37.17 44.59 29.84
CA ALA A 63 -38.17 45.67 29.90
C ALA A 63 -39.06 45.62 31.13
N PHE A 64 -39.19 44.46 31.80
CA PHE A 64 -40.19 44.26 32.85
C PHE A 64 -39.63 43.70 34.16
N ALA A 65 -38.56 42.90 34.12
CA ALA A 65 -37.91 42.36 35.31
C ALA A 65 -36.38 42.43 35.19
N GLY A 66 -35.80 43.39 35.91
CA GLY A 66 -34.35 43.59 35.98
C GLY A 66 -33.64 42.51 36.79
N GLY A 67 -32.39 42.22 36.45
CA GLY A 67 -31.56 41.21 37.12
C GLY A 67 -30.70 40.43 36.13
N ALA A 68 -30.14 39.31 36.57
CA ALA A 68 -29.36 38.43 35.69
C ALA A 68 -30.28 37.73 34.66
N ALA A 69 -30.15 38.09 33.39
CA ALA A 69 -30.80 37.43 32.26
C ALA A 69 -29.81 36.54 31.52
N THR A 70 -30.08 35.23 31.47
CA THR A 70 -29.26 34.27 30.71
C THR A 70 -30.06 33.68 29.56
N LEU A 71 -29.38 33.43 28.44
CA LEU A 71 -29.94 32.75 27.28
C LEU A 71 -29.18 31.45 27.05
N THR A 72 -29.92 30.34 27.05
CA THR A 72 -29.43 29.02 26.65
C THR A 72 -30.07 28.64 25.31
N ASN A 73 -29.30 28.66 24.23
CA ASN A 73 -29.75 28.18 22.93
C ASN A 73 -29.33 26.72 22.71
N ASN A 74 -30.27 25.79 22.85
CA ASN A 74 -30.11 24.41 22.39
C ASN A 74 -30.69 24.20 20.99
N GLY A 75 -31.58 25.08 20.53
CA GLY A 75 -32.21 25.08 19.21
C GLY A 75 -31.44 25.91 18.17
N THR A 76 -32.17 26.67 17.36
CA THR A 76 -31.59 27.50 16.29
C THR A 76 -31.93 28.98 16.47
N ILE A 77 -30.93 29.85 16.38
CA ILE A 77 -31.08 31.29 16.15
C ILE A 77 -30.54 31.61 14.76
N ASN A 78 -31.37 32.09 13.85
CA ASN A 78 -31.02 32.24 12.43
C ASN A 78 -31.37 33.63 11.86
N ALA A 79 -30.36 34.43 11.52
CA ALA A 79 -30.55 35.68 10.77
C ALA A 79 -30.67 35.37 9.28
N ASP A 80 -31.91 35.30 8.77
CA ASP A 80 -32.22 34.85 7.41
C ASP A 80 -33.12 35.80 6.61
N GLY A 81 -33.66 36.85 7.23
CA GLY A 81 -34.59 37.78 6.60
C GLY A 81 -33.98 39.04 5.98
N GLY A 82 -32.66 39.14 5.85
CA GLY A 82 -31.93 40.28 5.27
C GLY A 82 -31.51 41.37 6.26
N GLY A 83 -32.02 41.32 7.49
CA GLY A 83 -31.79 42.33 8.53
C GLY A 83 -30.78 41.88 9.59
N THR A 84 -30.84 42.52 10.76
CA THR A 84 -29.95 42.23 11.90
C THR A 84 -30.72 41.62 13.06
N ILE A 85 -30.35 40.42 13.47
CA ILE A 85 -30.72 39.87 14.77
C ILE A 85 -29.59 40.18 15.75
N THR A 86 -29.90 40.96 16.78
CA THR A 86 -28.96 41.33 17.84
C THR A 86 -29.20 40.48 19.08
N VAL A 87 -28.18 39.81 19.61
CA VAL A 87 -28.22 39.11 20.90
C VAL A 87 -27.47 39.96 21.92
N ASN A 88 -28.16 40.40 22.97
CA ASN A 88 -27.63 41.24 24.04
C ASN A 88 -28.39 40.97 25.34
N VAL A 89 -27.89 40.05 26.14
CA VAL A 89 -28.41 39.69 27.47
C VAL A 89 -27.57 40.34 28.57
N THR A 90 -28.05 40.34 29.82
CA THR A 90 -27.36 41.04 30.92
C THR A 90 -26.42 40.14 31.73
N SER A 91 -26.39 38.82 31.47
CA SER A 91 -25.56 37.88 32.24
C SER A 91 -24.76 36.90 31.39
N ALA A 92 -25.38 35.91 30.73
CA ALA A 92 -24.64 34.87 30.03
C ALA A 92 -25.36 34.33 28.80
N LEU A 93 -24.58 34.06 27.75
CA LEU A 93 -25.04 33.45 26.51
C LEU A 93 -24.37 32.08 26.32
N THR A 94 -25.17 31.02 26.37
CA THR A 94 -24.72 29.65 26.07
C THR A 94 -25.38 29.15 24.80
N ASN A 95 -24.58 28.83 23.78
CA ASN A 95 -25.01 28.20 22.55
C ASN A 95 -24.55 26.73 22.53
N ASN A 96 -25.51 25.81 22.66
CA ASN A 96 -25.35 24.37 22.47
C ASN A 96 -25.97 23.88 21.16
N GLY A 97 -26.85 24.68 20.55
CA GLY A 97 -27.48 24.43 19.26
C GLY A 97 -26.76 25.15 18.13
N THR A 98 -27.51 25.88 17.31
CA THR A 98 -26.99 26.63 16.16
C THR A 98 -27.29 28.12 16.27
N MET A 99 -26.26 28.94 16.06
CA MET A 99 -26.37 30.37 15.81
C MET A 99 -25.87 30.62 14.38
N ARG A 100 -26.76 31.07 13.50
CA ARG A 100 -26.54 31.10 12.05
C ARG A 100 -26.82 32.47 11.47
N ALA A 101 -25.89 32.98 10.65
CA ALA A 101 -26.12 34.08 9.74
C ALA A 101 -26.28 33.49 8.33
N GLN A 102 -27.50 33.45 7.83
CA GLN A 102 -27.82 32.86 6.52
C GLN A 102 -27.85 33.92 5.41
N ASN A 103 -28.70 34.92 5.59
CA ASN A 103 -28.97 35.98 4.63
C ASN A 103 -29.28 37.23 5.43
N GLY A 104 -28.35 37.67 6.27
CA GLY A 104 -28.56 38.70 7.27
C GLY A 104 -27.39 38.77 8.24
N THR A 105 -27.47 39.70 9.18
CA THR A 105 -26.46 39.90 10.21
C THR A 105 -26.90 39.27 11.53
N LEU A 106 -26.07 38.40 12.10
CA LEU A 106 -26.16 37.99 13.49
C LEU A 106 -25.14 38.81 14.30
N LEU A 107 -25.64 39.77 15.07
CA LEU A 107 -24.81 40.61 15.95
C LEU A 107 -24.89 40.07 17.37
N ILE A 108 -23.82 39.46 17.87
CA ILE A 108 -23.74 38.92 19.21
C ILE A 108 -22.92 39.91 20.05
N GLN A 109 -23.55 40.53 21.05
CA GLN A 109 -22.88 41.50 21.93
C GLN A 109 -22.39 40.90 23.24
N ASP A 110 -22.74 39.63 23.50
CA ASP A 110 -22.31 38.87 24.67
C ASP A 110 -21.15 37.91 24.34
N ALA A 111 -20.38 37.52 25.35
CA ALA A 111 -19.46 36.39 25.19
C ALA A 111 -20.26 35.12 24.91
N VAL A 112 -20.06 34.52 23.73
CA VAL A 112 -20.70 33.25 23.41
C VAL A 112 -19.88 32.09 23.96
N ALA A 113 -20.52 31.22 24.75
CA ALA A 113 -19.95 29.97 25.26
C ALA A 113 -20.78 28.77 24.77
N GLY A 114 -20.34 27.55 25.09
CA GLY A 114 -21.07 26.31 24.81
C GLY A 114 -20.44 25.46 23.71
N THR A 115 -21.12 24.37 23.37
CA THR A 115 -20.62 23.33 22.44
C THR A 115 -21.31 23.35 21.08
N GLY A 116 -22.12 24.38 20.83
CA GLY A 116 -22.91 24.53 19.61
C GLY A 116 -22.10 24.96 18.39
N THR A 117 -22.84 25.28 17.33
CA THR A 117 -22.32 25.72 16.03
C THR A 117 -22.54 27.22 15.85
N LEU A 118 -21.48 27.93 15.47
CA LEU A 118 -21.59 29.18 14.72
C LEU A 118 -21.53 28.87 13.23
N GLN A 119 -22.54 29.32 12.49
CA GLN A 119 -22.60 29.13 11.05
C GLN A 119 -22.75 30.46 10.31
N VAL A 120 -21.92 30.69 9.31
CA VAL A 120 -21.97 31.87 8.45
C VAL A 120 -22.04 31.41 7.01
N ASP A 121 -23.18 31.60 6.37
CA ASP A 121 -23.36 31.26 4.95
C ASP A 121 -22.82 32.36 4.05
N SER A 122 -22.81 32.13 2.73
CA SER A 122 -22.20 33.02 1.73
C SER A 122 -22.76 34.45 1.69
N THR A 123 -23.95 34.68 2.24
CA THR A 123 -24.57 36.02 2.35
C THR A 123 -24.74 36.47 3.81
N GLY A 124 -24.24 35.67 4.75
CA GLY A 124 -24.35 35.92 6.17
C GLY A 124 -23.19 36.77 6.70
N VAL A 125 -23.52 37.59 7.69
CA VAL A 125 -22.53 38.31 8.49
C VAL A 125 -22.71 37.92 9.95
N THR A 126 -21.66 37.48 10.62
CA THR A 126 -21.65 37.33 12.09
C THR A 126 -20.67 38.33 12.67
N ASN A 127 -21.14 39.15 13.60
CA ASN A 127 -20.31 40.05 14.38
C ASN A 127 -20.31 39.56 15.82
N LEU A 128 -19.16 39.08 16.29
CA LEU A 128 -19.00 38.63 17.67
C LEU A 128 -18.64 39.80 18.58
N ALA A 129 -18.99 39.64 19.85
CA ALA A 129 -18.63 40.56 20.90
C ALA A 129 -17.11 40.64 21.00
N ASN A 130 -16.57 41.83 21.29
CA ASN A 130 -15.14 42.03 21.46
C ASN A 130 -14.62 41.54 22.82
N THR A 131 -14.83 40.25 23.07
CA THR A 131 -14.54 39.49 24.28
C THR A 131 -14.12 38.07 23.85
N PRO A 132 -13.43 37.27 24.68
CA PRO A 132 -13.15 35.89 24.33
C PRO A 132 -14.44 35.10 24.07
N ASN A 133 -14.51 34.42 22.93
CA ASN A 133 -15.65 33.59 22.53
C ASN A 133 -15.23 32.12 22.42
N THR A 134 -16.12 31.19 22.75
CA THR A 134 -15.85 29.75 22.69
C THR A 134 -17.04 28.98 22.13
N GLN A 135 -16.80 28.09 21.17
CA GLN A 135 -17.83 27.26 20.54
C GLN A 135 -17.33 25.83 20.28
N GLY A 136 -18.26 24.91 20.02
CA GLY A 136 -17.92 23.57 19.54
C GLY A 136 -17.49 23.61 18.09
N LYS A 137 -18.31 24.21 17.22
CA LYS A 137 -18.10 24.22 15.77
C LYS A 137 -18.15 25.62 15.17
N LEU A 138 -17.28 25.87 14.19
CA LEU A 138 -17.40 26.99 13.26
C LEU A 138 -17.58 26.46 11.83
N VAL A 139 -18.63 26.93 11.16
CA VAL A 139 -18.93 26.59 9.76
C VAL A 139 -18.99 27.88 8.95
N MET A 140 -17.96 28.12 8.14
CA MET A 140 -17.91 29.22 7.19
C MET A 140 -18.25 28.70 5.78
N GLY A 141 -19.17 29.39 5.12
CA GLY A 141 -19.63 29.11 3.76
C GLY A 141 -18.61 29.48 2.68
N ALA A 142 -19.10 29.53 1.44
CA ALA A 142 -18.32 30.00 0.30
C ALA A 142 -18.04 31.50 0.40
N ALA A 143 -17.29 32.03 -0.58
CA ALA A 143 -16.97 33.45 -0.66
C ALA A 143 -18.21 34.34 -0.44
N GLY A 144 -18.07 35.35 0.43
CA GLY A 144 -19.15 36.23 0.89
C GLY A 144 -19.55 35.98 2.35
N SER A 145 -19.33 34.79 2.91
CA SER A 145 -19.49 34.57 4.35
C SER A 145 -18.52 35.45 5.15
N THR A 146 -19.04 36.27 6.06
CA THR A 146 -18.24 37.24 6.82
C THR A 146 -18.37 37.03 8.33
N LEU A 147 -17.26 36.79 9.01
CA LEU A 147 -17.16 36.68 10.46
C LEU A 147 -16.21 37.76 10.99
N ASN A 148 -16.72 38.66 11.83
CA ASN A 148 -15.91 39.63 12.55
C ASN A 148 -15.71 39.16 13.99
N ILE A 149 -14.45 38.96 14.39
CA ILE A 149 -14.07 38.51 15.74
C ILE A 149 -13.41 39.61 16.59
N GLY A 150 -13.36 40.85 16.10
CA GLY A 150 -12.79 41.96 16.85
C GLY A 150 -11.29 41.75 17.16
N THR A 151 -10.85 42.10 18.36
CA THR A 151 -9.47 41.93 18.84
C THR A 151 -9.27 40.67 19.68
N GLN A 152 -10.35 39.95 19.98
CA GLN A 152 -10.34 38.81 20.91
C GLN A 152 -10.48 37.48 20.18
N ASN A 153 -9.96 36.41 20.80
CA ASN A 153 -9.93 35.11 20.15
C ASN A 153 -11.29 34.41 20.17
N LEU A 154 -11.55 33.63 19.11
CA LEU A 154 -12.59 32.63 19.04
C LEU A 154 -11.98 31.24 19.20
N THR A 155 -12.29 30.56 20.29
CA THR A 155 -11.83 29.19 20.57
C THR A 155 -12.83 28.17 20.03
N ILE A 156 -12.35 27.21 19.24
CA ILE A 156 -13.16 26.12 18.67
C ILE A 156 -12.71 24.77 19.21
N ASN A 157 -13.64 24.02 19.80
CA ASN A 157 -13.31 22.79 20.52
C ASN A 157 -13.57 21.49 19.75
N SER A 158 -14.27 21.51 18.62
CA SER A 158 -14.68 20.29 17.90
C SER A 158 -14.34 20.28 16.40
N ASP A 159 -14.80 21.25 15.61
CA ASP A 159 -14.50 21.28 14.17
C ASP A 159 -14.59 22.69 13.58
N TYR A 160 -13.73 22.99 12.61
CA TYR A 160 -13.74 24.25 11.87
C TYR A 160 -13.63 23.97 10.37
N THR A 161 -14.69 24.29 9.64
CA THR A 161 -14.73 24.21 8.18
C THR A 161 -14.89 25.58 7.56
N ASN A 162 -14.12 25.88 6.51
CA ASN A 162 -14.25 27.11 5.74
C ASN A 162 -14.13 26.80 4.24
N VAL A 163 -15.25 26.94 3.53
CA VAL A 163 -15.29 26.68 2.09
C VAL A 163 -14.58 27.78 1.31
N ALA A 164 -14.59 29.02 1.81
CA ALA A 164 -13.91 30.16 1.20
C ALA A 164 -12.37 30.12 1.36
N ALA A 165 -11.83 29.26 2.24
CA ALA A 165 -10.40 29.20 2.53
C ALA A 165 -9.52 28.76 1.36
N GLY A 166 -10.09 28.22 0.28
CA GLY A 166 -9.33 27.79 -0.89
C GLY A 166 -8.52 26.50 -0.66
N SER A 167 -7.49 26.27 -1.48
CA SER A 167 -6.69 25.05 -1.44
C SER A 167 -5.22 25.29 -1.75
N GLY A 168 -4.35 24.48 -1.16
CA GLY A 168 -2.93 24.43 -1.48
C GLY A 168 -2.25 25.80 -1.36
N ASN A 169 -1.60 26.26 -2.43
CA ASN A 169 -0.89 27.54 -2.45
C ASN A 169 -1.83 28.77 -2.36
N SER A 170 -3.12 28.61 -2.68
CA SER A 170 -4.13 29.66 -2.56
C SER A 170 -4.87 29.61 -1.22
N PHE A 171 -4.49 28.70 -0.31
CA PHE A 171 -5.15 28.56 0.97
C PHE A 171 -4.94 29.78 1.87
N ASP A 172 -6.05 30.40 2.30
CA ASP A 172 -6.11 31.49 3.26
C ASP A 172 -6.98 31.10 4.46
N ARG A 173 -6.33 30.88 5.61
CA ARG A 173 -7.01 30.53 6.87
C ARG A 173 -7.97 31.62 7.38
N ARG A 174 -7.82 32.86 6.89
CA ARG A 174 -8.64 34.03 7.24
C ARG A 174 -9.63 34.43 6.16
N ALA A 175 -9.86 33.61 5.14
CA ALA A 175 -10.88 33.89 4.15
C ALA A 175 -12.25 34.11 4.83
N GLY A 176 -12.84 35.28 4.63
CA GLY A 176 -14.11 35.67 5.25
C GLY A 176 -14.02 36.05 6.74
N VAL A 177 -12.83 36.18 7.32
CA VAL A 177 -12.63 36.55 8.74
C VAL A 177 -11.97 37.92 8.86
N SER A 178 -12.57 38.82 9.63
CA SER A 178 -12.05 40.15 9.94
C SER A 178 -11.81 40.35 11.44
N GLY A 179 -10.98 41.33 11.78
CA GLY A 179 -10.53 41.58 13.15
C GLY A 179 -9.12 41.04 13.43
N ALA A 180 -8.48 41.54 14.50
CA ALA A 180 -7.13 41.17 14.93
C ALA A 180 -7.08 39.95 15.86
N GLY A 181 -8.20 39.58 16.50
CA GLY A 181 -8.31 38.37 17.31
C GLY A 181 -8.16 37.11 16.45
N LEU A 182 -7.79 35.97 17.04
CA LEU A 182 -7.45 34.73 16.32
C LEU A 182 -8.55 33.66 16.39
N ILE A 183 -8.66 32.80 15.39
CA ILE A 183 -9.42 31.54 15.51
C ILE A 183 -8.46 30.46 16.01
N VAL A 184 -8.69 29.99 17.24
CA VAL A 184 -7.76 29.08 17.91
C VAL A 184 -8.41 27.71 18.14
N ALA A 185 -7.63 26.66 17.89
CA ALA A 185 -7.98 25.31 18.32
C ALA A 185 -7.95 25.29 19.85
N GLY A 186 -9.05 24.85 20.47
CA GLY A 186 -9.12 24.70 21.91
C GLY A 186 -8.35 23.49 22.43
N ALA A 187 -8.29 23.39 23.75
CA ALA A 187 -7.63 22.31 24.49
C ALA A 187 -6.15 22.12 24.09
N ASN A 188 -5.70 20.86 23.92
CA ASN A 188 -4.31 20.53 23.60
C ASN A 188 -4.10 20.03 22.16
N ALA A 189 -4.86 20.59 21.20
CA ALA A 189 -4.69 20.25 19.80
C ALA A 189 -3.22 20.45 19.36
N ALA A 190 -2.66 19.45 18.70
CA ALA A 190 -1.28 19.46 18.27
C ALA A 190 -1.16 18.79 16.90
N GLN A 191 -0.36 19.40 16.02
CA GLN A 191 -0.04 18.85 14.72
C GLN A 191 1.37 18.27 14.75
N ALA A 192 1.58 17.11 14.14
CA ALA A 192 2.91 16.58 13.86
C ALA A 192 2.95 15.95 12.47
N ILE A 193 4.16 15.90 11.90
CA ILE A 193 4.45 15.12 10.71
C ILE A 193 5.08 13.80 11.16
N THR A 194 4.52 12.67 10.73
CA THR A 194 4.99 11.33 11.14
C THR A 194 5.34 10.47 9.93
N GLY A 195 6.15 9.44 10.12
CA GLY A 195 6.54 8.50 9.05
C GLY A 195 7.91 7.89 9.31
N ALA A 196 8.21 6.74 8.72
CA ALA A 196 9.46 6.00 8.98
C ALA A 196 10.73 6.80 8.60
N GLY A 197 10.64 7.64 7.56
CA GLY A 197 11.74 8.50 7.12
C GLY A 197 11.71 9.91 7.72
N VAL A 198 10.78 10.20 8.65
CA VAL A 198 10.58 11.55 9.20
C VAL A 198 11.30 11.69 10.54
N SER A 199 12.09 12.76 10.66
CA SER A 199 12.67 13.21 11.93
C SER A 199 12.12 14.60 12.31
N HIS A 200 12.19 14.94 13.60
CA HIS A 200 11.76 16.24 14.14
C HIS A 200 10.32 16.62 13.82
N GLY A 201 9.46 15.61 13.63
CA GLY A 201 8.08 15.74 13.18
C GLY A 201 7.16 16.59 14.05
N ALA A 202 7.47 16.72 15.34
CA ALA A 202 6.71 17.53 16.30
C ALA A 202 7.20 19.00 16.38
N THR A 203 8.20 19.38 15.59
CA THR A 203 8.78 20.73 15.61
C THR A 203 8.28 21.57 14.43
N ALA A 204 8.66 22.84 14.39
CA ALA A 204 8.40 23.71 13.23
C ALA A 204 9.12 23.24 11.95
N ASN A 205 10.16 22.41 12.07
CA ASN A 205 10.98 21.93 10.96
C ASN A 205 11.15 20.42 11.03
N ALA A 206 10.26 19.68 10.38
CA ALA A 206 10.42 18.25 10.16
C ALA A 206 11.33 17.99 8.95
N THR A 207 11.92 16.81 8.89
CA THR A 207 12.75 16.38 7.77
C THR A 207 12.36 14.97 7.34
N LEU A 208 11.99 14.80 6.07
CA LEU A 208 11.90 13.51 5.39
C LEU A 208 13.22 13.22 4.68
N THR A 209 13.90 12.16 5.09
CA THR A 209 15.19 11.75 4.51
C THR A 209 15.00 10.62 3.50
N ILE A 210 15.45 10.87 2.27
CA ILE A 210 15.56 9.88 1.20
C ILE A 210 16.89 9.17 1.33
N ASN A 211 16.83 7.89 1.70
CA ASN A 211 18.00 7.03 1.82
C ASN A 211 18.36 6.41 0.46
N ASN A 212 19.15 5.32 0.47
CA ASN A 212 19.42 4.55 -0.73
C ASN A 212 18.12 4.14 -1.43
N VAL A 213 18.16 4.11 -2.77
CA VAL A 213 17.05 3.69 -3.62
C VAL A 213 17.55 2.76 -4.71
N ARG A 214 16.64 2.02 -5.33
CA ARG A 214 16.92 1.40 -6.63
C ARG A 214 16.67 2.43 -7.74
N VAL A 215 17.38 2.29 -8.86
CA VAL A 215 17.10 3.08 -10.07
C VAL A 215 15.62 2.90 -10.47
N GLY A 216 14.97 3.99 -10.81
CA GLY A 216 13.52 4.08 -10.98
C GLY A 216 12.85 4.87 -9.86
N ALA A 217 11.55 4.66 -9.70
CA ALA A 217 10.71 5.37 -8.75
C ALA A 217 10.63 4.63 -7.41
N THR A 218 10.89 5.33 -6.31
CA THR A 218 10.70 4.84 -4.94
C THR A 218 9.81 5.83 -4.18
N THR A 219 8.80 5.32 -3.45
CA THR A 219 7.87 6.16 -2.70
C THR A 219 8.18 6.12 -1.21
N PHE A 220 8.27 7.30 -0.61
CA PHE A 220 8.42 7.52 0.83
C PHE A 220 7.15 8.17 1.36
N ASN A 221 6.58 7.61 2.44
CA ASN A 221 5.34 8.12 3.00
C ASN A 221 5.63 8.98 4.23
N TYR A 222 4.89 10.09 4.34
CA TYR A 222 4.68 10.79 5.60
C TYR A 222 3.17 10.93 5.83
N GLN A 223 2.80 11.28 7.06
CA GLN A 223 1.42 11.52 7.47
C GLN A 223 1.38 12.84 8.24
N ILE A 224 0.23 13.51 8.22
CA ILE A 224 -0.03 14.66 9.09
C ILE A 224 -0.96 14.16 10.18
N ALA A 225 -0.49 14.21 11.42
CA ALA A 225 -1.19 13.66 12.57
C ALA A 225 -1.74 14.77 13.48
N ASN A 226 -2.93 14.54 14.02
CA ASN A 226 -3.43 15.24 15.18
C ASN A 226 -2.95 14.51 16.44
N THR A 227 -1.82 14.95 17.01
CA THR A 227 -1.20 14.32 18.17
C THR A 227 -1.73 14.84 19.50
N GLY A 228 -2.68 15.79 19.47
CA GLY A 228 -3.42 16.20 20.66
C GLY A 228 -4.19 15.03 21.26
N SER A 229 -4.50 15.10 22.55
CA SER A 229 -5.38 14.13 23.22
C SER A 229 -6.83 14.58 23.32
N THR A 230 -7.08 15.88 23.14
CA THR A 230 -8.40 16.53 23.12
C THR A 230 -8.37 17.70 22.12
N GLY A 231 -9.54 18.28 21.83
CA GLY A 231 -9.67 19.43 20.94
C GLY A 231 -10.23 19.07 19.55
N PRO A 232 -10.20 20.03 18.61
CA PRO A 232 -10.88 19.88 17.34
C PRO A 232 -10.17 18.94 16.36
N ALA A 233 -10.89 18.59 15.29
CA ALA A 233 -10.25 18.07 14.09
C ALA A 233 -9.36 19.13 13.43
N LEU A 234 -8.20 18.74 12.90
CA LEU A 234 -7.29 19.67 12.22
C LEU A 234 -7.40 19.55 10.71
N ARG A 235 -7.44 20.71 10.06
CA ARG A 235 -7.47 20.86 8.60
C ARG A 235 -6.47 21.92 8.19
N GLY A 236 -6.10 21.89 6.92
CA GLY A 236 -5.22 22.90 6.38
C GLY A 236 -4.79 22.59 4.96
N ALA A 237 -3.68 23.20 4.55
CA ALA A 237 -3.11 23.02 3.23
C ALA A 237 -1.64 22.61 3.29
N ILE A 238 -1.27 21.71 2.38
CA ILE A 238 0.10 21.48 1.92
C ILE A 238 0.37 22.52 0.84
N GLN A 239 1.40 23.33 1.05
CA GLN A 239 1.81 24.39 0.13
C GLN A 239 3.22 24.11 -0.37
N THR A 240 3.47 24.39 -1.64
CA THR A 240 4.70 24.02 -2.36
C THR A 240 5.51 25.23 -2.81
N SER A 241 4.93 26.43 -2.84
CA SER A 241 5.62 27.63 -3.38
C SER A 241 5.32 28.94 -2.66
N VAL A 242 4.63 28.89 -1.52
CA VAL A 242 4.24 30.09 -0.74
C VAL A 242 4.55 29.91 0.74
N ASN A 243 4.51 31.00 1.50
CA ASN A 243 4.72 31.02 2.95
C ASN A 243 6.05 30.37 3.39
N GLY A 244 7.09 30.39 2.55
CA GLY A 244 8.39 29.75 2.80
C GLY A 244 8.47 28.29 2.39
N ALA A 245 7.51 27.78 1.60
CA ALA A 245 7.67 26.55 0.83
C ALA A 245 8.43 26.82 -0.47
N ASN A 246 9.20 25.83 -0.92
CA ASN A 246 9.91 25.83 -2.19
C ASN A 246 10.09 24.38 -2.65
N LEU A 247 9.38 23.97 -3.69
CA LEU A 247 9.50 22.66 -4.28
C LEU A 247 9.69 22.78 -5.79
N SER A 248 10.93 22.58 -6.25
CA SER A 248 11.28 22.73 -7.68
C SER A 248 12.04 21.55 -8.29
N ASP A 249 12.68 20.69 -7.49
CA ASP A 249 13.38 19.51 -8.00
C ASP A 249 12.43 18.51 -8.70
N ALA A 250 12.68 18.28 -9.99
CA ALA A 250 11.87 17.44 -10.87
C ALA A 250 11.91 15.94 -10.53
N ARG A 251 12.83 15.49 -9.66
CA ARG A 251 12.87 14.10 -9.20
C ARG A 251 11.76 13.77 -8.22
N LEU A 252 11.12 14.78 -7.62
CA LEU A 252 10.05 14.61 -6.65
C LEU A 252 8.68 14.71 -7.32
N SER A 253 7.81 13.74 -7.02
CA SER A 253 6.44 13.66 -7.51
C SER A 253 5.54 12.97 -6.48
N GLY A 254 4.23 12.90 -6.75
CA GLY A 254 3.25 12.25 -5.87
C GLY A 254 2.40 13.24 -5.05
N VAL A 255 1.39 12.69 -4.37
CA VAL A 255 0.38 13.49 -3.63
C VAL A 255 0.97 14.22 -2.43
N GLY A 256 2.02 13.67 -1.81
CA GLY A 256 2.70 14.28 -0.68
C GLY A 256 3.55 15.49 -1.04
N VAL A 257 3.79 15.76 -2.33
CA VAL A 257 4.51 16.95 -2.80
C VAL A 257 3.67 17.80 -3.75
N SER A 258 2.36 17.58 -3.79
CA SER A 258 1.42 18.37 -4.56
C SER A 258 0.71 19.37 -3.64
N ALA A 259 0.47 20.58 -4.13
CA ALA A 259 -0.30 21.55 -3.36
C ALA A 259 -1.76 21.08 -3.23
N GLY A 260 -2.28 21.03 -2.00
CA GLY A 260 -3.62 20.49 -1.74
C GLY A 260 -4.01 20.61 -0.28
N ASN A 261 -5.24 20.24 0.06
CA ASN A 261 -5.75 20.30 1.43
C ASN A 261 -5.57 18.97 2.14
N TYR A 262 -5.41 19.04 3.46
CA TYR A 262 -5.38 17.87 4.33
C TYR A 262 -6.46 17.95 5.41
N ASN A 263 -6.84 16.79 5.93
CA ASN A 263 -7.71 16.61 7.08
C ASN A 263 -7.13 15.49 7.92
N THR A 264 -6.70 15.80 9.14
CA THR A 264 -6.15 14.79 10.06
C THR A 264 -7.24 14.04 10.80
N GLY A 265 -8.48 14.55 10.82
CA GLY A 265 -9.52 14.08 11.73
C GLY A 265 -9.31 14.56 13.16
N GLY A 266 -10.03 13.93 14.10
CA GLY A 266 -9.96 14.25 15.52
C GLY A 266 -8.63 13.84 16.19
N PRO A 267 -8.50 14.10 17.50
CA PRO A 267 -7.34 13.69 18.30
C PRO A 267 -6.94 12.21 18.08
N GLY A 268 -5.65 11.95 17.91
CA GLY A 268 -5.08 10.61 17.65
C GLY A 268 -5.20 10.11 16.21
N SER A 269 -5.86 10.85 15.31
CA SER A 269 -6.02 10.49 13.90
C SER A 269 -4.94 11.12 13.01
N ASN A 270 -4.86 10.68 11.75
CA ASN A 270 -3.95 11.22 10.75
C ASN A 270 -4.56 11.17 9.33
N THR A 271 -3.86 11.75 8.36
CA THR A 271 -4.27 11.82 6.96
C THR A 271 -4.24 10.51 6.17
N GLY A 272 -3.71 9.43 6.74
CA GLY A 272 -3.16 8.33 5.96
C GLY A 272 -1.89 8.75 5.20
N ASP A 273 -1.32 7.81 4.46
CA ASP A 273 -0.04 7.97 3.77
C ASP A 273 -0.09 9.02 2.65
N LEU A 274 0.77 10.03 2.77
CA LEU A 274 1.04 11.02 1.74
C LEU A 274 2.37 10.65 1.06
N GLY A 275 2.27 10.08 -0.14
CA GLY A 275 3.40 9.56 -0.88
C GLY A 275 4.26 10.65 -1.55
N VAL A 276 5.55 10.63 -1.24
CA VAL A 276 6.62 11.37 -1.91
C VAL A 276 7.40 10.38 -2.78
N THR A 277 7.16 10.41 -4.08
CA THR A 277 7.85 9.57 -5.05
C THR A 277 9.12 10.26 -5.54
N PHE A 278 10.26 9.65 -5.27
CA PHE A 278 11.56 10.07 -5.77
C PHE A 278 11.98 9.17 -6.93
N THR A 279 12.39 9.77 -8.05
CA THR A 279 12.85 9.04 -9.23
C THR A 279 14.34 9.23 -9.45
N ALA A 280 15.09 8.13 -9.36
CA ALA A 280 16.49 8.08 -9.73
C ALA A 280 16.63 7.56 -11.17
N ALA A 281 17.11 8.39 -12.09
CA ALA A 281 17.25 8.03 -13.50
C ALA A 281 18.42 7.05 -13.76
N THR A 282 19.49 7.17 -12.97
CA THR A 282 20.72 6.39 -13.14
C THR A 282 21.28 5.99 -11.78
N ALA A 283 22.03 4.90 -11.75
CA ALA A 283 22.77 4.49 -10.56
C ALA A 283 23.94 5.45 -10.27
N GLY A 284 24.31 5.59 -9.00
CA GLY A 284 25.35 6.50 -8.54
C GLY A 284 24.99 7.22 -7.24
N ALA A 285 25.92 8.02 -6.72
CA ALA A 285 25.66 8.90 -5.59
C ALA A 285 24.53 9.88 -5.93
N LEU A 286 23.56 10.02 -5.01
CA LEU A 286 22.43 10.92 -5.21
C LEU A 286 22.85 12.36 -4.97
N ALA A 287 22.61 13.24 -5.95
CA ALA A 287 22.75 14.67 -5.76
C ALA A 287 21.74 15.18 -4.70
N ALA A 288 22.18 16.11 -3.85
CA ALA A 288 21.36 16.67 -2.78
C ALA A 288 20.07 17.33 -3.32
N LEU A 289 19.01 17.30 -2.52
CA LEU A 289 17.77 18.04 -2.74
C LEU A 289 17.89 19.41 -2.06
N SER A 290 18.50 20.39 -2.73
CA SER A 290 18.77 21.70 -2.13
C SER A 290 17.49 22.52 -2.00
N GLY A 291 17.12 22.89 -0.76
CA GLY A 291 16.04 23.84 -0.48
C GLY A 291 14.62 23.32 -0.76
N GLN A 292 14.44 22.01 -0.89
CA GLN A 292 13.14 21.39 -1.12
C GLN A 292 12.32 21.33 0.18
N VAL A 293 11.31 22.20 0.30
CA VAL A 293 10.54 22.39 1.53
C VAL A 293 9.05 22.55 1.21
N LEU A 294 8.21 21.81 1.92
CA LEU A 294 6.75 22.04 1.96
C LEU A 294 6.37 22.90 3.16
N ASN A 295 5.25 23.63 3.06
CA ASN A 295 4.62 24.30 4.20
C ASN A 295 3.27 23.65 4.52
N LEU A 296 3.10 23.16 5.74
CA LEU A 296 1.83 22.64 6.23
C LEU A 296 1.18 23.71 7.09
N ARG A 297 0.11 24.30 6.57
CA ARG A 297 -0.56 25.46 7.14
C ARG A 297 -1.94 25.06 7.66
N SER A 298 -2.15 25.11 8.98
CA SER A 298 -3.45 24.82 9.59
C SER A 298 -4.48 25.93 9.32
N ASN A 299 -5.77 25.60 9.43
CA ASN A 299 -6.87 26.56 9.51
C ASN A 299 -6.90 27.31 10.86
N PHE A 300 -6.30 26.77 11.92
CA PHE A 300 -6.19 27.43 13.21
C PHE A 300 -4.91 28.25 13.34
N GLU A 301 -5.00 29.46 13.89
CA GLU A 301 -3.83 30.34 14.02
C GLU A 301 -2.86 29.96 15.14
N ASN A 302 -3.33 29.26 16.18
CA ASN A 302 -2.47 28.79 17.27
C ASN A 302 -1.74 27.47 16.94
N ILE A 303 -2.07 26.84 15.82
CA ILE A 303 -1.29 25.72 15.27
C ILE A 303 -0.24 26.33 14.32
N ALA A 304 1.01 26.31 14.77
CA ALA A 304 2.12 26.85 14.00
C ALA A 304 2.28 26.12 12.66
N ASP A 305 2.71 26.86 11.64
CA ASP A 305 3.09 26.27 10.37
C ASP A 305 4.27 25.31 10.57
N GLN A 306 4.20 24.13 9.96
CA GLN A 306 5.28 23.15 9.97
C GLN A 306 5.91 23.05 8.59
N LYS A 307 7.23 23.13 8.55
CA LYS A 307 8.03 22.87 7.36
C LYS A 307 8.36 21.38 7.28
N LEU A 308 8.18 20.80 6.09
CA LEU A 308 8.75 19.48 5.78
C LEU A 308 9.90 19.67 4.80
N ASN A 309 11.12 19.54 5.30
CA ASN A 309 12.33 19.51 4.48
C ASN A 309 12.47 18.12 3.86
N ILE A 310 12.61 18.04 2.53
CA ILE A 310 12.83 16.77 1.84
C ILE A 310 14.28 16.74 1.40
N VAL A 311 15.06 15.84 1.99
CA VAL A 311 16.52 15.79 1.80
C VAL A 311 16.97 14.42 1.32
N VAL A 312 18.13 14.38 0.68
CA VAL A 312 18.86 13.13 0.44
C VAL A 312 19.77 12.89 1.64
N GLY A 313 19.73 11.67 2.18
CA GLY A 313 20.56 11.26 3.30
C GLY A 313 22.05 11.30 2.96
N SER A 314 22.89 11.50 3.97
CA SER A 314 24.35 11.53 3.79
C SER A 314 24.84 10.20 3.20
N GLY A 315 25.53 10.28 2.06
CA GLY A 315 26.06 9.09 1.38
C GLY A 315 25.01 8.25 0.65
N ALA A 316 23.77 8.72 0.53
CA ALA A 316 22.73 7.99 -0.18
C ALA A 316 23.04 7.88 -1.69
N ALA A 317 22.71 6.74 -2.27
CA ALA A 317 22.97 6.38 -3.66
C ALA A 317 21.79 5.63 -4.29
N ALA A 318 21.71 5.69 -5.62
CA ALA A 318 20.85 4.85 -6.41
C ALA A 318 21.63 3.62 -6.90
N TYR A 319 21.02 2.44 -6.79
CA TYR A 319 21.62 1.17 -7.22
C TYR A 319 20.82 0.55 -8.36
N ASN A 320 21.51 0.06 -9.39
CA ASN A 320 20.88 -0.80 -10.39
C ASN A 320 20.47 -2.11 -9.72
N PRO A 321 19.22 -2.55 -9.86
CA PRO A 321 18.83 -3.90 -9.48
C PRO A 321 19.67 -4.94 -10.25
N ALA A 322 19.92 -6.08 -9.64
CA ALA A 322 20.52 -7.22 -10.31
C ALA A 322 19.61 -7.70 -11.46
N VAL A 323 20.21 -8.24 -12.53
CA VAL A 323 19.46 -8.79 -13.67
C VAL A 323 19.91 -10.23 -13.91
N GLY A 324 19.09 -11.17 -13.48
CA GLY A 324 19.41 -12.60 -13.58
C GLY A 324 19.19 -13.18 -14.97
N SER A 325 20.10 -14.07 -15.36
CA SER A 325 19.98 -14.89 -16.58
C SER A 325 20.68 -16.23 -16.36
N ALA A 326 20.16 -17.31 -16.92
CA ALA A 326 20.74 -18.63 -16.88
C ALA A 326 20.79 -19.27 -18.28
N SER A 327 21.87 -19.98 -18.55
CA SER A 327 22.10 -20.67 -19.84
C SER A 327 22.71 -22.07 -19.62
N PRO A 328 22.51 -23.02 -20.53
CA PRO A 328 21.69 -22.91 -21.75
C PRO A 328 20.18 -23.00 -21.48
N SER A 329 19.37 -22.45 -22.40
CA SER A 329 17.91 -22.65 -22.45
C SER A 329 17.46 -22.61 -23.92
N PRO A 330 16.87 -23.69 -24.47
CA PRO A 330 16.62 -24.98 -23.84
C PRO A 330 17.90 -25.80 -23.59
N LEU A 331 17.81 -26.80 -22.72
CA LEU A 331 18.87 -27.75 -22.41
C LEU A 331 18.43 -29.18 -22.78
N GLN A 332 19.22 -29.84 -23.60
CA GLN A 332 19.06 -31.26 -23.91
C GLN A 332 20.21 -32.06 -23.27
N LEU A 333 19.86 -33.04 -22.47
CA LEU A 333 20.78 -33.99 -21.85
C LEU A 333 21.07 -35.13 -22.80
N ALA A 334 22.27 -35.70 -22.70
CA ALA A 334 22.60 -36.94 -23.36
C ALA A 334 21.74 -38.10 -22.82
N ASN A 335 21.52 -39.10 -23.68
CA ASN A 335 20.77 -40.30 -23.33
C ASN A 335 21.39 -41.00 -22.12
N GLN A 336 20.56 -41.55 -21.25
CA GLN A 336 21.01 -42.26 -20.06
C GLN A 336 20.14 -43.47 -19.75
N ARG A 337 20.61 -44.34 -18.86
CA ARG A 337 19.86 -45.52 -18.43
C ARG A 337 18.86 -45.18 -17.33
N VAL A 338 17.85 -46.04 -17.15
CA VAL A 338 17.02 -46.02 -15.95
C VAL A 338 17.90 -46.12 -14.70
N GLY A 339 17.64 -45.25 -13.72
CA GLY A 339 18.48 -45.09 -12.53
C GLY A 339 19.78 -44.30 -12.76
N GLY A 340 20.00 -43.73 -13.94
CA GLY A 340 21.13 -42.85 -14.24
C GLY A 340 21.08 -41.52 -13.49
N SER A 341 22.23 -40.86 -13.35
CA SER A 341 22.42 -39.60 -12.63
C SER A 341 22.90 -38.44 -13.51
N GLY A 342 22.72 -38.56 -14.83
CA GLY A 342 23.12 -37.55 -15.81
C GLY A 342 22.43 -36.21 -15.58
N SER A 343 23.23 -35.16 -15.46
CA SER A 343 22.79 -33.78 -15.24
C SER A 343 23.77 -32.79 -15.86
N ALA A 344 23.31 -31.60 -16.20
CA ALA A 344 24.13 -30.52 -16.74
C ALA A 344 24.10 -29.30 -15.81
N ALA A 345 25.22 -28.58 -15.74
CA ALA A 345 25.29 -27.33 -15.01
C ALA A 345 24.67 -26.18 -15.82
N LEU A 346 24.06 -25.24 -15.11
CA LEU A 346 23.60 -23.97 -15.66
C LEU A 346 24.63 -22.89 -15.32
N THR A 347 24.98 -22.08 -16.31
CA THR A 347 25.71 -20.83 -16.11
C THR A 347 24.70 -19.74 -15.77
N VAL A 348 24.64 -19.37 -14.50
CA VAL A 348 23.86 -18.26 -13.98
C VAL A 348 24.71 -17.00 -14.01
N SER A 349 24.19 -15.91 -14.60
CA SER A 349 24.87 -14.64 -14.75
C SER A 349 24.05 -13.51 -14.13
N ASN A 350 24.74 -12.58 -13.48
CA ASN A 350 24.19 -11.27 -13.20
C ASN A 350 24.56 -10.33 -14.34
N THR A 351 23.60 -10.04 -15.20
CA THR A 351 23.77 -9.25 -16.43
C THR A 351 23.59 -7.73 -16.21
N ALA A 352 23.36 -7.29 -14.97
CA ALA A 352 23.42 -5.87 -14.64
C ALA A 352 24.81 -5.29 -14.97
N ALA A 353 24.86 -4.01 -15.35
CA ALA A 353 26.12 -3.34 -15.66
C ALA A 353 27.09 -3.43 -14.46
N ALA A 354 28.31 -3.90 -14.68
CA ALA A 354 29.30 -4.00 -13.61
C ALA A 354 29.67 -2.62 -13.05
N GLY A 355 29.75 -2.49 -11.73
CA GLY A 355 30.14 -1.24 -11.07
C GLY A 355 29.76 -1.19 -9.59
N SER A 356 30.21 -0.15 -8.90
CA SER A 356 30.02 0.04 -7.45
C SER A 356 28.57 0.35 -7.03
N PHE A 357 27.67 0.52 -7.99
CA PHE A 357 26.25 0.83 -7.76
C PHE A 357 25.31 -0.16 -8.46
N SER A 358 25.72 -1.42 -8.60
CA SER A 358 24.88 -2.48 -9.14
C SER A 358 24.80 -3.62 -8.15
N GLU A 359 23.58 -4.01 -7.79
CA GLU A 359 23.35 -5.01 -6.75
C GLU A 359 23.75 -6.42 -7.19
N ASP A 360 24.18 -7.21 -6.22
CA ASP A 360 24.48 -8.62 -6.38
C ASP A 360 23.18 -9.41 -6.63
N LEU A 361 23.29 -10.50 -7.40
CA LEU A 361 22.18 -11.40 -7.72
C LEU A 361 22.11 -12.56 -6.73
N ILE A 362 20.90 -12.89 -6.32
CA ILE A 362 20.56 -14.18 -5.70
C ILE A 362 19.72 -14.95 -6.72
N ALA A 363 20.01 -16.24 -6.90
CA ALA A 363 19.26 -17.15 -7.75
C ALA A 363 18.95 -18.45 -7.01
N ASN A 364 17.69 -18.85 -7.01
CA ASN A 364 17.22 -20.09 -6.39
C ASN A 364 16.39 -20.88 -7.40
N PHE A 365 16.34 -22.20 -7.25
CA PHE A 365 15.33 -22.98 -7.97
C PHE A 365 13.94 -22.69 -7.40
N GLY A 366 13.00 -22.44 -8.29
CA GLY A 366 11.57 -22.42 -8.02
C GLY A 366 10.94 -23.78 -8.35
N ASN A 367 9.76 -23.75 -8.96
CA ASN A 367 9.01 -24.95 -9.30
C ASN A 367 9.60 -25.71 -10.51
N ASN A 368 9.56 -27.04 -10.43
CA ASN A 368 9.78 -27.93 -11.56
C ASN A 368 8.44 -28.32 -12.21
N SER A 369 8.47 -28.64 -13.50
CA SER A 369 7.34 -29.23 -14.23
C SER A 369 7.77 -30.45 -15.03
N GLY A 370 6.81 -31.31 -15.36
CA GLY A 370 7.05 -32.51 -16.16
C GLY A 370 8.07 -33.44 -15.52
N ALA A 371 8.99 -33.96 -16.34
CA ALA A 371 10.05 -34.85 -15.91
C ALA A 371 11.36 -34.13 -15.56
N ALA A 372 11.37 -32.80 -15.42
CA ALA A 372 12.59 -32.07 -15.09
C ALA A 372 12.94 -32.21 -13.60
N SER A 373 14.23 -32.28 -13.30
CA SER A 373 14.78 -32.32 -11.94
C SER A 373 15.89 -31.29 -11.77
N ASN A 374 16.20 -30.94 -10.52
CA ASN A 374 17.29 -30.05 -10.18
C ASN A 374 18.02 -30.52 -8.90
N ASN A 375 19.22 -30.01 -8.66
CA ASN A 375 20.05 -30.40 -7.51
C ASN A 375 19.78 -29.59 -6.22
N GLY A 376 18.72 -28.76 -6.17
CA GLY A 376 18.45 -27.86 -5.04
C GLY A 376 19.48 -26.75 -4.83
N GLY A 377 20.42 -26.58 -5.77
CA GLY A 377 21.47 -25.58 -5.69
C GLY A 377 20.95 -24.14 -5.77
N SER A 378 21.76 -23.21 -5.30
CA SER A 378 21.47 -21.78 -5.34
C SER A 378 22.74 -20.97 -5.54
N VAL A 379 22.59 -19.77 -6.10
CA VAL A 379 23.65 -18.76 -6.16
C VAL A 379 23.26 -17.62 -5.24
N ALA A 380 24.15 -17.23 -4.32
CA ALA A 380 23.91 -16.10 -3.41
C ALA A 380 25.03 -15.07 -3.59
N GLY A 381 24.65 -13.80 -3.81
CA GLY A 381 25.62 -12.70 -3.87
C GLY A 381 26.50 -12.70 -5.12
N LEU A 382 25.94 -13.03 -6.30
CA LEU A 382 26.69 -12.98 -7.56
C LEU A 382 26.83 -11.53 -8.05
N LEU A 383 28.05 -11.01 -7.99
CA LEU A 383 28.39 -9.65 -8.39
C LEU A 383 27.92 -9.34 -9.82
N ALA A 384 27.49 -8.10 -10.05
CA ALA A 384 27.15 -7.60 -11.38
C ALA A 384 28.28 -7.84 -12.41
N GLY A 385 27.91 -8.35 -13.59
CA GLY A 385 28.84 -8.76 -14.64
C GLY A 385 29.49 -10.13 -14.44
N SER A 386 29.24 -10.83 -13.33
CA SER A 386 29.82 -12.14 -13.04
C SER A 386 28.89 -13.29 -13.41
N SER A 387 29.44 -14.49 -13.48
CA SER A 387 28.69 -15.73 -13.69
C SER A 387 29.14 -16.85 -12.74
N ASN A 388 28.25 -17.80 -12.48
CA ASN A 388 28.51 -19.04 -11.75
C ASN A 388 27.98 -20.22 -12.56
N ALA A 389 28.84 -21.18 -12.86
CA ALA A 389 28.52 -22.37 -13.64
C ALA A 389 28.68 -23.69 -12.86
N SER A 390 28.69 -23.62 -11.52
CA SER A 390 28.98 -24.78 -10.66
C SER A 390 27.88 -25.10 -9.64
N ALA A 391 27.11 -24.10 -9.20
CA ALA A 391 26.15 -24.27 -8.10
C ALA A 391 24.85 -24.96 -8.54
N MET A 392 24.32 -24.60 -9.71
CA MET A 392 22.98 -25.00 -10.16
C MET A 392 23.08 -26.02 -11.29
N ARG A 393 22.52 -27.22 -11.07
CA ARG A 393 22.49 -28.30 -12.06
C ARG A 393 21.07 -28.82 -12.24
N VAL A 394 20.73 -29.17 -13.47
CA VAL A 394 19.41 -29.71 -13.83
C VAL A 394 19.54 -31.05 -14.56
N GLY A 395 18.50 -31.85 -14.42
CA GLY A 395 18.42 -33.23 -14.89
C GLY A 395 17.01 -33.56 -15.38
N VAL A 396 16.80 -34.84 -15.67
CA VAL A 396 15.47 -35.41 -15.90
C VAL A 396 15.22 -36.58 -14.94
N ASP A 397 13.96 -36.92 -14.69
CA ASP A 397 13.57 -38.11 -13.93
C ASP A 397 13.93 -39.39 -14.70
N THR A 398 14.84 -40.18 -14.12
CA THR A 398 15.36 -41.43 -14.67
C THR A 398 14.74 -42.67 -14.04
N SER A 399 13.70 -42.55 -13.21
CA SER A 399 13.03 -43.69 -12.56
C SER A 399 12.38 -44.67 -13.56
N SER A 400 12.11 -44.21 -14.78
CA SER A 400 11.49 -44.97 -15.86
C SER A 400 12.08 -44.55 -17.21
N ALA A 401 12.08 -45.45 -18.19
CA ALA A 401 12.47 -45.13 -19.56
C ALA A 401 11.39 -44.34 -20.29
N GLY A 402 11.79 -43.64 -21.35
CA GLY A 402 10.95 -42.75 -22.14
C GLY A 402 11.67 -41.46 -22.52
N ALA A 403 11.07 -40.70 -23.43
CA ALA A 403 11.42 -39.30 -23.66
C ALA A 403 11.00 -38.49 -22.43
N LYS A 404 11.96 -37.77 -21.84
CA LYS A 404 11.73 -36.93 -20.67
C LYS A 404 11.80 -35.47 -21.10
N SER A 405 10.79 -34.70 -20.69
CA SER A 405 10.75 -33.26 -20.89
C SER A 405 10.08 -32.57 -19.71
N GLY A 406 10.51 -31.36 -19.42
CA GLY A 406 9.92 -30.52 -18.40
C GLY A 406 10.60 -29.16 -18.33
N SER A 407 10.29 -28.39 -17.30
CA SER A 407 10.96 -27.12 -17.04
C SER A 407 11.43 -26.99 -15.60
N VAL A 408 12.51 -26.27 -15.40
CA VAL A 408 12.97 -25.81 -14.08
C VAL A 408 12.88 -24.28 -14.06
N THR A 409 12.19 -23.74 -13.06
CA THR A 409 12.12 -22.29 -12.84
C THR A 409 13.32 -21.85 -12.01
N ILE A 410 13.91 -20.72 -12.36
CA ILE A 410 14.93 -20.04 -11.55
C ILE A 410 14.35 -18.69 -11.14
N ASP A 411 14.23 -18.48 -9.84
CA ASP A 411 13.76 -17.23 -9.27
C ASP A 411 14.97 -16.35 -8.93
N TYR A 412 14.94 -15.12 -9.42
CA TYR A 412 15.99 -14.14 -9.22
C TYR A 412 15.57 -13.10 -8.18
N GLN A 413 16.53 -12.73 -7.34
CA GLN A 413 16.38 -11.62 -6.41
C GLN A 413 17.61 -10.71 -6.51
N THR A 414 17.38 -9.42 -6.36
CA THR A 414 18.42 -8.43 -6.13
C THR A 414 18.73 -8.39 -4.65
N ALA A 415 20.00 -8.49 -4.25
CA ALA A 415 20.38 -8.83 -2.88
C ALA A 415 20.28 -7.67 -1.87
N GLY A 416 20.19 -6.42 -2.34
CA GLY A 416 20.37 -5.25 -1.46
C GLY A 416 21.81 -5.13 -0.96
N ALA A 417 22.78 -5.62 -1.75
CA ALA A 417 24.20 -5.57 -1.44
C ALA A 417 25.02 -5.37 -2.72
N VAL A 418 26.22 -4.79 -2.60
CA VAL A 418 27.22 -4.70 -3.66
C VAL A 418 28.51 -5.34 -3.16
N ASN A 419 28.99 -6.37 -3.86
CA ASN A 419 30.16 -7.15 -3.46
C ASN A 419 30.07 -7.63 -2.00
N GLY A 420 28.89 -8.15 -1.62
CA GLY A 420 28.59 -8.66 -0.27
C GLY A 420 28.36 -7.60 0.80
N VAL A 421 28.49 -6.30 0.50
CA VAL A 421 28.25 -5.21 1.46
C VAL A 421 26.83 -4.67 1.28
N SER A 422 26.02 -4.71 2.34
CA SER A 422 24.64 -4.22 2.33
C SER A 422 24.56 -2.74 1.98
N ASN A 423 23.61 -2.39 1.10
CA ASN A 423 23.23 -1.02 0.81
C ASN A 423 21.91 -0.61 1.51
N GLY A 424 21.37 -1.45 2.41
CA GLY A 424 20.19 -1.15 3.20
C GLY A 424 18.84 -1.30 2.48
N LEU A 425 18.81 -1.74 1.22
CA LEU A 425 17.58 -1.91 0.44
C LEU A 425 16.88 -3.28 0.62
N GLY A 426 17.54 -4.22 1.30
CA GLY A 426 17.08 -5.60 1.49
C GLY A 426 16.95 -6.37 0.17
N ALA A 427 16.59 -7.66 0.24
CA ALA A 427 16.35 -8.45 -0.96
C ALA A 427 15.01 -8.08 -1.61
N ALA A 428 14.94 -8.09 -2.94
CA ALA A 428 13.70 -7.89 -3.70
C ALA A 428 13.68 -8.75 -4.96
N SER A 429 12.50 -9.04 -5.50
CA SER A 429 12.37 -9.81 -6.75
C SER A 429 13.05 -9.11 -7.93
N ALA A 430 13.80 -9.88 -8.70
CA ALA A 430 14.42 -9.47 -9.97
C ALA A 430 13.86 -10.29 -11.16
N GLY A 431 12.68 -10.88 -11.00
CA GLY A 431 12.03 -11.73 -11.99
C GLY A 431 12.40 -13.21 -11.88
N SER A 432 12.04 -13.98 -12.88
CA SER A 432 12.27 -15.44 -12.94
C SER A 432 12.50 -15.89 -14.39
N GLN A 433 13.17 -17.03 -14.57
CA GLN A 433 13.41 -17.64 -15.88
C GLN A 433 13.08 -19.13 -15.86
N ASN A 434 12.37 -19.59 -16.90
CA ASN A 434 12.14 -21.02 -17.12
C ASN A 434 13.21 -21.61 -18.05
N ILE A 435 13.82 -22.70 -17.61
CA ILE A 435 14.73 -23.51 -18.40
C ILE A 435 14.01 -24.78 -18.83
N THR A 436 13.82 -24.97 -20.14
CA THR A 436 13.27 -26.22 -20.66
C THR A 436 14.36 -27.28 -20.66
N VAL A 437 14.09 -28.44 -20.07
CA VAL A 437 15.04 -29.56 -19.95
C VAL A 437 14.44 -30.79 -20.61
N SER A 438 15.23 -31.47 -21.44
CA SER A 438 14.82 -32.71 -22.12
C SER A 438 15.95 -33.73 -22.19
N GLY A 439 15.60 -35.01 -22.39
CA GLY A 439 16.55 -36.10 -22.63
C GLY A 439 15.85 -37.46 -22.65
N ASP A 440 16.49 -38.46 -23.25
CA ASP A 440 15.91 -39.81 -23.33
C ASP A 440 16.49 -40.75 -22.27
N VAL A 441 15.63 -41.57 -21.68
CA VAL A 441 16.02 -42.60 -20.70
C VAL A 441 15.73 -43.99 -21.27
N TYR A 442 16.72 -44.87 -21.26
CA TYR A 442 16.64 -46.24 -21.81
C TYR A 442 16.66 -47.31 -20.72
N ARG A 443 15.86 -48.37 -20.87
CA ARG A 443 15.93 -49.59 -20.05
C ARG A 443 16.90 -50.59 -20.66
N LEU A 444 17.55 -51.38 -19.82
CA LEU A 444 18.37 -52.52 -20.25
C LEU A 444 17.54 -53.51 -21.08
N ALA A 445 18.20 -54.18 -22.01
CA ALA A 445 17.66 -55.36 -22.68
C ALA A 445 17.47 -56.50 -21.67
N GLN A 446 16.48 -57.38 -21.90
CA GLN A 446 16.24 -58.55 -21.06
C GLN A 446 16.18 -59.79 -21.93
N GLY A 447 17.13 -60.72 -21.76
CA GLY A 447 17.17 -61.95 -22.55
C GLY A 447 16.38 -63.08 -21.87
N ALA A 448 15.57 -63.79 -22.65
CA ALA A 448 14.94 -65.05 -22.24
C ALA A 448 15.17 -66.12 -23.31
N ALA A 449 15.81 -67.23 -22.95
CA ALA A 449 16.08 -68.34 -23.85
C ALA A 449 15.11 -69.51 -23.59
N THR A 450 14.62 -70.13 -24.67
CA THR A 450 13.75 -71.32 -24.61
C THR A 450 14.20 -72.37 -25.64
N PRO A 451 14.02 -73.68 -25.36
CA PRO A 451 13.46 -74.24 -24.12
C PRO A 451 14.48 -74.25 -22.97
N THR A 452 13.99 -74.15 -21.73
CA THR A 452 14.77 -74.34 -20.50
C THR A 452 13.95 -75.22 -19.54
N PRO A 453 14.35 -76.49 -19.28
CA PRO A 453 15.55 -77.18 -19.76
C PRO A 453 15.46 -77.61 -21.24
N VAL A 454 16.62 -77.84 -21.86
CA VAL A 454 16.74 -78.52 -23.15
C VAL A 454 16.79 -80.03 -22.91
N SER A 455 15.91 -80.79 -23.57
CA SER A 455 15.88 -82.25 -23.46
C SER A 455 16.04 -82.89 -24.83
N PHE A 456 17.05 -83.75 -24.96
CA PHE A 456 17.32 -84.49 -26.20
C PHE A 456 16.66 -85.88 -26.24
N GLY A 457 16.08 -86.33 -25.11
CA GLY A 457 15.59 -87.71 -24.93
C GLY A 457 16.71 -88.76 -25.00
N ASN A 458 16.33 -90.04 -25.06
CA ASN A 458 17.26 -91.14 -25.31
C ASN A 458 17.77 -91.08 -26.75
N ARG A 459 19.08 -91.27 -26.97
CA ARG A 459 19.74 -91.27 -28.28
C ARG A 459 20.60 -92.51 -28.46
N HIS A 460 20.72 -93.01 -29.69
CA HIS A 460 21.69 -94.05 -30.04
C HIS A 460 23.09 -93.46 -30.16
N VAL A 461 24.11 -94.28 -29.94
CA VAL A 461 25.51 -93.89 -30.18
C VAL A 461 25.69 -93.52 -31.65
N GLY A 462 26.22 -92.33 -31.90
CA GLY A 462 26.40 -91.76 -33.25
C GLY A 462 25.23 -90.92 -33.78
N ASP A 463 24.13 -90.76 -33.03
CA ASP A 463 23.02 -89.90 -33.42
C ASP A 463 23.41 -88.41 -33.42
N SER A 464 22.95 -87.64 -34.40
CA SER A 464 23.00 -86.18 -34.29
C SER A 464 21.91 -85.66 -33.33
N ALA A 465 22.31 -84.89 -32.33
CA ALA A 465 21.41 -84.30 -31.35
C ALA A 465 21.74 -82.82 -31.16
N SER A 466 21.00 -81.95 -31.83
CA SER A 466 21.10 -80.50 -31.69
C SER A 466 19.71 -79.86 -31.53
N GLN A 467 19.68 -78.75 -30.83
CA GLN A 467 18.49 -77.96 -30.52
C GLN A 467 18.84 -76.49 -30.68
N LEU A 468 18.11 -75.79 -31.54
CA LEU A 468 18.17 -74.33 -31.61
C LEU A 468 17.48 -73.73 -30.39
N LEU A 469 18.06 -72.67 -29.83
CA LEU A 469 17.43 -71.87 -28.79
C LEU A 469 16.72 -70.68 -29.41
N ALA A 470 15.47 -70.47 -28.99
CA ALA A 470 14.77 -69.21 -29.23
C ALA A 470 15.11 -68.25 -28.10
N VAL A 471 15.89 -67.21 -28.41
CA VAL A 471 16.21 -66.12 -27.50
C VAL A 471 15.36 -64.91 -27.85
N GLN A 472 14.57 -64.48 -26.88
CA GLN A 472 13.73 -63.31 -26.95
C GLN A 472 14.36 -62.16 -26.17
N ASN A 473 14.44 -60.96 -26.75
CA ASN A 473 14.60 -59.74 -25.95
C ASN A 473 13.22 -59.36 -25.38
N THR A 474 12.94 -59.69 -24.13
CA THR A 474 11.64 -59.48 -23.47
C THR A 474 11.41 -58.04 -23.00
N ALA A 475 12.35 -57.13 -23.27
CA ALA A 475 12.15 -55.72 -22.99
C ALA A 475 11.05 -55.12 -23.88
N ALA A 476 10.32 -54.11 -23.37
CA ALA A 476 9.23 -53.47 -24.09
C ALA A 476 9.71 -52.75 -25.37
N ALA A 477 8.93 -52.85 -26.45
CA ALA A 477 9.24 -52.24 -27.75
C ALA A 477 8.64 -50.82 -27.89
N ASP A 478 8.87 -49.95 -26.89
CA ASP A 478 8.36 -48.56 -26.86
C ASP A 478 9.37 -47.53 -27.42
N GLY A 479 10.48 -48.00 -28.00
CA GLY A 479 11.57 -47.17 -28.51
C GLY A 479 12.65 -46.84 -27.48
N PHE A 480 12.45 -47.16 -26.20
CA PHE A 480 13.37 -46.82 -25.09
C PHE A 480 13.94 -48.04 -24.39
N SER A 481 14.22 -49.10 -25.15
CA SER A 481 14.88 -50.30 -24.68
C SER A 481 16.14 -50.59 -25.48
N GLU A 482 17.21 -50.97 -24.79
CA GLU A 482 18.46 -51.39 -25.43
C GLU A 482 18.24 -52.66 -26.25
N LYS A 483 19.07 -52.84 -27.30
CA LYS A 483 19.08 -54.08 -28.09
C LYS A 483 19.91 -55.16 -27.39
N LEU A 484 19.53 -56.42 -27.52
CA LEU A 484 20.18 -57.56 -26.89
C LEU A 484 21.28 -58.13 -27.80
N ASN A 485 22.48 -58.31 -27.25
CA ASN A 485 23.48 -59.19 -27.82
C ASN A 485 23.48 -60.49 -27.01
N ALA A 486 23.67 -61.63 -27.66
CA ALA A 486 23.82 -62.91 -26.98
C ALA A 486 24.87 -63.79 -27.66
N SER A 487 25.54 -64.60 -26.86
CA SER A 487 26.45 -65.65 -27.31
C SER A 487 26.29 -66.86 -26.40
N ILE A 488 26.64 -68.04 -26.89
CA ILE A 488 26.59 -69.28 -26.13
C ILE A 488 27.91 -70.05 -26.24
N SER A 489 28.28 -70.73 -25.16
CA SER A 489 29.44 -71.61 -25.10
C SER A 489 29.12 -72.86 -24.29
N SER A 490 29.81 -73.96 -24.58
CA SER A 490 29.67 -75.21 -23.84
C SER A 490 30.45 -75.15 -22.52
N ASN A 491 29.96 -75.81 -21.48
CA ASN A 491 30.68 -76.03 -20.22
C ASN A 491 31.55 -77.31 -20.22
N GLY A 492 31.72 -77.96 -21.37
CA GLY A 492 32.52 -79.17 -21.54
C GLY A 492 31.70 -80.36 -22.07
N ALA A 493 32.39 -81.40 -22.55
CA ALA A 493 31.75 -82.63 -23.01
C ALA A 493 30.91 -83.26 -21.89
N GLN A 494 29.75 -83.87 -22.17
CA GLN A 494 29.19 -84.18 -23.50
C GLN A 494 28.36 -83.05 -24.13
N VAL A 495 28.30 -81.82 -23.60
CA VAL A 495 27.49 -80.72 -24.18
C VAL A 495 28.28 -79.95 -25.23
N THR A 496 27.68 -79.73 -26.41
CA THR A 496 28.18 -78.79 -27.42
C THR A 496 27.30 -77.53 -27.44
N ALA A 497 27.88 -76.36 -27.67
CA ALA A 497 27.11 -75.14 -27.88
C ALA A 497 27.86 -74.16 -28.78
N SER A 498 27.14 -73.52 -29.69
CA SER A 498 27.72 -72.59 -30.65
C SER A 498 26.73 -71.49 -31.04
N GLY A 499 27.30 -70.36 -31.48
CA GLY A 499 26.56 -69.26 -32.06
C GLY A 499 26.54 -67.98 -31.24
N SER A 500 26.15 -66.90 -31.90
CA SER A 500 25.95 -65.57 -31.32
C SER A 500 25.08 -64.72 -32.25
N PHE A 501 24.50 -63.68 -31.68
CA PHE A 501 23.85 -62.61 -32.44
C PHE A 501 24.05 -61.27 -31.73
N ASN A 502 23.91 -60.18 -32.49
CA ASN A 502 23.99 -58.83 -31.96
C ASN A 502 22.74 -58.03 -32.34
N LEU A 503 22.43 -57.03 -31.52
CA LEU A 503 21.45 -56.00 -31.77
C LEU A 503 20.03 -56.54 -31.99
N LEU A 504 19.64 -57.60 -31.28
CA LEU A 504 18.27 -58.12 -31.29
C LEU A 504 17.32 -57.08 -30.66
N ALA A 505 16.40 -56.57 -31.47
CA ALA A 505 15.46 -55.53 -31.07
C ALA A 505 14.57 -55.99 -29.90
N ALA A 506 14.05 -55.02 -29.13
CA ALA A 506 13.04 -55.29 -28.10
C ALA A 506 11.84 -56.04 -28.70
N GLN A 507 11.30 -57.02 -27.98
CA GLN A 507 10.26 -57.94 -28.44
C GLN A 507 10.58 -58.77 -29.71
N ALA A 508 11.81 -58.75 -30.23
CA ALA A 508 12.24 -59.65 -31.31
C ALA A 508 12.81 -60.98 -30.79
N THR A 509 12.48 -62.10 -31.44
CA THR A 509 13.04 -63.43 -31.19
C THR A 509 14.12 -63.75 -32.23
N ASP A 510 15.28 -64.25 -31.80
CA ASP A 510 16.18 -65.01 -32.65
C ASP A 510 16.02 -66.50 -32.31
N SER A 511 15.67 -67.32 -33.29
CA SER A 511 15.48 -68.77 -33.11
C SER A 511 16.39 -69.61 -34.00
N SER A 512 17.49 -69.03 -34.50
CA SER A 512 18.35 -69.66 -35.51
C SER A 512 19.84 -69.53 -35.21
N SER A 513 20.24 -68.58 -34.38
CA SER A 513 21.65 -68.21 -34.22
C SER A 513 22.34 -68.91 -33.06
N LEU A 514 21.61 -69.41 -32.05
CA LEU A 514 22.17 -70.16 -30.93
C LEU A 514 21.73 -71.62 -30.99
N GLN A 515 22.70 -72.53 -30.90
CA GLN A 515 22.45 -73.97 -30.91
C GLN A 515 23.17 -74.65 -29.74
N VAL A 516 22.49 -75.62 -29.13
CA VAL A 516 23.08 -76.58 -28.19
C VAL A 516 22.96 -78.00 -28.73
N GLY A 517 23.85 -78.89 -28.34
CA GLY A 517 23.80 -80.30 -28.69
C GLY A 517 24.42 -81.18 -27.62
N ILE A 518 24.30 -82.49 -27.80
CA ILE A 518 25.04 -83.48 -27.00
C ILE A 518 25.92 -84.34 -27.92
N ASP A 519 27.11 -84.65 -27.46
CA ASP A 519 28.03 -85.59 -28.09
C ASP A 519 27.58 -87.02 -27.77
N THR A 520 27.12 -87.73 -28.78
CA THR A 520 26.63 -89.12 -28.71
C THR A 520 27.68 -90.13 -29.18
N SER A 521 28.95 -89.73 -29.35
CA SER A 521 30.02 -90.61 -29.85
C SER A 521 30.36 -91.77 -28.91
N SER A 522 29.91 -91.72 -27.66
CA SER A 522 30.06 -92.77 -26.65
C SER A 522 28.75 -92.97 -25.86
N ALA A 523 28.51 -94.19 -25.38
CA ALA A 523 27.36 -94.49 -24.52
C ALA A 523 27.58 -93.91 -23.11
N GLY A 524 26.57 -93.25 -22.54
CA GLY A 524 26.63 -92.62 -21.21
C GLY A 524 25.30 -92.04 -20.76
#